data_AF-A0A439U343-F1
#
_entry.id   AF-A0A439U343-F1
#
_cell.length_a   1.000
_cell.length_b   1.000
_cell.length_c   1.000
_cell.angle_alpha   90.00
_cell.angle_beta   90.00
_cell.angle_gamma   90.00
#
_symmetry.space_group_name_H-M   'P 1'
#
loop_
_entity.id
_entity.type
_entity.pdbx_description
1 polymer ?
#
loop_
_entity_poly.entity_id
_entity_poly.type
_entity_poly.pdbx_seq_one_letter_code
_entity_poly.pdbx_strand_id
1 'polypeptide(L)'
;MLAWCYGTGMPHGLNVSKAIDKHLGAEREKKPVSGAPAYQRSVGNTRPWMDDPDHMVGGDVPVTPEAAEWQGWNTNLKPAWEPICMARKPLNGTVAENILAYGAGGINVGACKIDAEKVTGWSGNAAGGGTWTDENSGLCKDGEARPSEGRYPANIITDGSAEVAAAFPNAAGAQGRVTGREPSETTKSTHGKYKARAGSEPRDDSGSAVRFFYSAKADGDDRLGSMHPTVKPVDVMRWLVRLVCRKGGTVLDPFAGTGTTAEAAFWEGCDAILIEREVEYQQDIAKRMSLVLAGPDTKKRARTKLEPAENLPLFGEETVAHVAK
;
A
#
# COMPACT_ATOMS: atom_id res chain seq x y z
N MET A 1 4.15 -4.43 -15.77
CA MET A 1 3.21 -5.06 -14.81
C MET A 1 3.53 -4.52 -13.44
N LEU A 2 2.54 -4.04 -12.70
CA LEU A 2 2.69 -3.63 -11.30
C LEU A 2 2.11 -4.73 -10.40
N ALA A 3 2.53 -4.77 -9.15
CA ALA A 3 2.02 -5.71 -8.15
C ALA A 3 1.75 -4.99 -6.84
N TRP A 4 0.57 -5.19 -6.25
CA TRP A 4 0.29 -4.80 -4.88
C TRP A 4 0.29 -6.02 -3.97
N CYS A 5 1.22 -6.07 -3.02
CA CYS A 5 1.39 -7.15 -2.06
C CYS A 5 0.83 -6.72 -0.70
N TYR A 6 0.01 -7.57 -0.09
CA TYR A 6 -0.63 -7.25 1.18
C TYR A 6 -0.72 -8.48 2.08
N GLY A 7 -0.54 -8.28 3.39
CA GLY A 7 -0.62 -9.35 4.39
C GLY A 7 -2.01 -9.45 5.03
N THR A 8 -2.85 -8.41 4.89
CA THR A 8 -4.13 -8.33 5.61
C THR A 8 -5.22 -7.66 4.77
N GLY A 9 -6.49 -7.92 5.08
CA GLY A 9 -7.61 -7.12 4.56
C GLY A 9 -8.48 -7.76 3.47
N MET A 10 -8.14 -8.96 2.98
CA MET A 10 -8.98 -9.72 2.03
C MET A 10 -9.74 -10.87 2.70
N PRO A 11 -10.96 -11.21 2.23
CA PRO A 11 -11.70 -12.37 2.72
C PRO A 11 -10.91 -13.66 2.48
N HIS A 12 -10.94 -14.56 3.45
CA HIS A 12 -10.45 -15.92 3.27
C HIS A 12 -11.35 -16.70 2.32
N GLY A 13 -10.81 -17.76 1.72
CA GLY A 13 -11.60 -18.72 0.95
C GLY A 13 -12.72 -19.35 1.80
N LEU A 14 -13.71 -19.90 1.11
CA LEU A 14 -14.79 -20.65 1.76
C LEU A 14 -14.24 -22.00 2.24
N ASN A 15 -14.47 -22.32 3.51
CA ASN A 15 -14.16 -23.65 4.05
C ASN A 15 -15.14 -24.67 3.45
N VAL A 16 -14.62 -25.61 2.67
CA VAL A 16 -15.42 -26.54 1.86
C VAL A 16 -16.23 -27.48 2.75
N SER A 17 -15.57 -28.06 3.77
CA SER A 17 -16.20 -28.96 4.73
C SER A 17 -17.41 -28.31 5.43
N LYS A 18 -17.26 -27.07 5.92
CA LYS A 18 -18.36 -26.32 6.56
C LYS A 18 -19.48 -26.00 5.58
N ALA A 19 -19.16 -25.71 4.32
CA ALA A 19 -20.15 -25.42 3.29
C ALA A 19 -20.97 -26.67 2.93
N ILE A 20 -20.34 -27.86 2.89
CA ILE A 20 -21.02 -29.13 2.62
C ILE A 20 -21.99 -29.48 3.74
N ASP A 21 -21.57 -29.44 5.00
CA ASP A 21 -22.50 -29.71 6.12
C ASP A 21 -23.69 -28.74 6.09
N LYS A 22 -23.44 -27.45 5.83
CA LYS A 22 -24.51 -26.46 5.67
C LYS A 22 -25.44 -26.78 4.50
N HIS A 23 -24.89 -27.21 3.37
CA HIS A 23 -25.68 -27.58 2.18
C HIS A 23 -26.56 -28.81 2.45
N LEU A 24 -26.05 -29.78 3.21
CA LEU A 24 -26.78 -30.99 3.62
C LEU A 24 -27.70 -30.77 4.82
N GLY A 25 -27.77 -29.55 5.36
CA GLY A 25 -28.61 -29.22 6.52
C GLY A 25 -28.09 -29.80 7.85
N ALA A 26 -26.83 -30.23 7.92
CA ALA A 26 -26.20 -30.71 9.14
C ALA A 26 -25.70 -29.53 9.99
N GLU A 27 -26.08 -29.51 11.27
CA GLU A 27 -25.60 -28.51 12.23
C GLU A 27 -24.34 -29.00 12.93
N ARG A 28 -23.26 -28.21 12.84
CA ARG A 28 -22.04 -28.43 13.62
C ARG A 28 -22.21 -27.90 15.04
N GLU A 29 -21.54 -28.56 15.99
CA GLU A 29 -21.42 -28.05 17.36
C GLU A 29 -20.90 -26.61 17.35
N LYS A 30 -21.54 -25.72 18.12
CA LYS A 30 -21.11 -24.32 18.22
C LYS A 30 -19.98 -24.20 19.24
N LYS A 31 -18.97 -23.40 18.93
CA LYS A 31 -17.85 -23.10 19.82
C LYS A 31 -17.71 -21.59 20.04
N PRO A 32 -17.18 -21.15 21.19
CA PRO A 32 -16.83 -19.75 21.40
C PRO A 32 -15.70 -19.35 20.43
N VAL A 33 -15.69 -18.09 20.01
CA VAL A 33 -14.57 -17.54 19.23
C VAL A 33 -13.40 -17.32 20.17
N SER A 34 -12.25 -17.96 19.90
CA SER A 34 -11.01 -17.66 20.62
C SER A 34 -10.63 -16.20 20.39
N GLY A 35 -10.44 -15.43 21.46
CA GLY A 35 -10.12 -14.01 21.37
C GLY A 35 -8.95 -13.73 20.42
N ALA A 36 -9.15 -12.81 19.46
CA ALA A 36 -8.09 -12.42 18.54
C ALA A 36 -6.91 -11.82 19.32
N PRO A 37 -5.66 -12.26 19.08
CA PRO A 37 -4.46 -11.67 19.68
C PRO A 37 -4.43 -10.15 19.50
N ALA A 38 -3.91 -9.40 20.48
CA ALA A 38 -3.94 -7.94 20.49
C ALA A 38 -3.37 -7.29 19.21
N TYR A 39 -2.38 -7.91 18.54
CA TYR A 39 -1.81 -7.39 17.29
C TYR A 39 -2.76 -7.47 16.08
N GLN A 40 -3.83 -8.28 16.15
CA GLN A 40 -4.88 -8.33 15.13
C GLN A 40 -5.97 -7.27 15.36
N ARG A 41 -6.04 -6.67 16.56
CA ARG A 41 -6.90 -5.52 16.91
C ARG A 41 -6.29 -4.21 16.39
N SER A 42 -6.03 -4.15 15.08
CA SER A 42 -5.63 -2.91 14.40
C SER A 42 -6.84 -2.04 14.10
N VAL A 43 -6.65 -0.71 14.11
CA VAL A 43 -7.68 0.26 13.74
C VAL A 43 -8.28 -0.12 12.38
N GLY A 44 -9.59 -0.32 12.33
CA GLY A 44 -10.33 -0.74 11.12
C GLY A 44 -10.61 -2.24 11.00
N ASN A 45 -10.06 -3.10 11.87
CA ASN A 45 -10.31 -4.55 11.86
C ASN A 45 -11.23 -5.03 12.99
N THR A 46 -11.67 -4.12 13.87
CA THR A 46 -12.63 -4.39 14.95
C THR A 46 -14.01 -4.70 14.37
N ARG A 47 -14.57 -5.85 14.74
CA ARG A 47 -15.92 -6.28 14.31
C ARG A 47 -16.87 -6.20 15.51
N PRO A 48 -18.18 -5.92 15.30
CA PRO A 48 -19.14 -5.79 16.40
C PRO A 48 -19.21 -7.00 17.35
N TRP A 49 -18.96 -8.21 16.82
CA TRP A 49 -18.98 -9.45 17.60
C TRP A 49 -17.69 -9.74 18.37
N MET A 50 -16.62 -8.96 18.18
CA MET A 50 -15.34 -9.19 18.87
C MET A 50 -15.38 -8.85 20.36
N ASP A 51 -16.39 -8.08 20.76
CA ASP A 51 -16.62 -7.65 22.14
C ASP A 51 -17.89 -8.29 22.72
N ASP A 52 -18.53 -9.22 21.98
CA ASP A 52 -19.67 -10.03 22.43
C ASP A 52 -19.16 -11.36 23.00
N PRO A 53 -19.22 -11.57 24.33
CA PRO A 53 -18.73 -12.79 24.97
C PRO A 53 -19.59 -14.02 24.64
N ASP A 54 -20.83 -13.82 24.17
CA ASP A 54 -21.78 -14.88 23.83
C ASP A 54 -21.76 -15.22 22.34
N HIS A 55 -20.86 -14.62 21.56
CA HIS A 55 -20.76 -14.88 20.13
C HIS A 55 -20.17 -16.27 19.83
N MET A 56 -21.02 -17.15 19.30
CA MET A 56 -20.69 -18.53 18.99
C MET A 56 -20.59 -18.76 17.48
N VAL A 57 -19.60 -19.55 17.05
CA VAL A 57 -19.39 -19.93 15.63
C VAL A 57 -19.45 -21.43 15.44
N GLY A 58 -19.79 -21.89 14.23
CA GLY A 58 -19.78 -23.30 13.89
C GLY A 58 -18.39 -23.93 14.09
N GLY A 59 -18.37 -25.05 14.82
CA GLY A 59 -17.19 -25.85 15.14
C GLY A 59 -16.45 -26.38 13.91
N ASP A 60 -15.25 -26.88 14.14
CA ASP A 60 -14.37 -27.33 13.05
C ASP A 60 -14.53 -28.82 12.73
N VAL A 61 -15.22 -29.59 13.57
CA VAL A 61 -15.45 -31.01 13.37
C VAL A 61 -16.57 -31.22 12.32
N PRO A 62 -16.33 -31.98 11.25
CA PRO A 62 -17.36 -32.31 10.27
C PRO A 62 -18.38 -33.29 10.85
N VAL A 63 -19.64 -33.17 10.41
CA VAL A 63 -20.75 -34.02 10.89
C VAL A 63 -21.14 -35.07 9.86
N THR A 64 -21.09 -34.72 8.57
CA THR A 64 -21.39 -35.66 7.47
C THR A 64 -20.13 -36.36 6.95
N PRO A 65 -20.24 -37.60 6.45
CA PRO A 65 -19.14 -38.29 5.76
C PRO A 65 -18.59 -37.47 4.59
N GLU A 66 -19.46 -36.83 3.82
CA GLU A 66 -19.10 -35.96 2.71
C GLU A 66 -18.26 -34.78 3.20
N ALA A 67 -18.65 -34.10 4.29
CA ALA A 67 -17.84 -33.01 4.83
C ALA A 67 -16.49 -33.49 5.39
N ALA A 68 -16.41 -34.73 5.89
CA ALA A 68 -15.17 -35.29 6.43
C ALA A 68 -14.09 -35.46 5.36
N GLU A 69 -14.47 -35.85 4.13
CA GLU A 69 -13.54 -35.96 3.00
C GLU A 69 -12.88 -34.61 2.65
N TRP A 70 -13.61 -33.52 2.84
CA TRP A 70 -13.17 -32.16 2.52
C TRP A 70 -12.65 -31.37 3.73
N GLN A 71 -12.39 -32.03 4.85
CA GLN A 71 -11.84 -31.39 6.04
C GLN A 71 -10.47 -30.78 5.75
N GLY A 72 -10.30 -29.49 6.07
CA GLY A 72 -9.06 -28.74 5.81
C GLY A 72 -8.97 -28.11 4.41
N TRP A 73 -9.94 -28.38 3.53
CA TRP A 73 -9.96 -27.79 2.19
C TRP A 73 -10.64 -26.41 2.18
N ASN A 74 -10.07 -25.50 1.40
CA ASN A 74 -10.62 -24.17 1.13
C ASN A 74 -10.76 -23.96 -0.39
N THR A 75 -11.67 -23.09 -0.79
CA THR A 75 -11.87 -22.79 -2.22
C THR A 75 -10.70 -22.05 -2.85
N ASN A 76 -9.99 -21.21 -2.08
CA ASN A 76 -8.90 -20.37 -2.57
C ASN A 76 -7.77 -20.26 -1.51
N LEU A 77 -6.55 -19.97 -1.98
CA LEU A 77 -5.47 -19.47 -1.13
C LEU A 77 -5.83 -18.08 -0.59
N LYS A 78 -5.26 -17.69 0.56
CA LYS A 78 -5.33 -16.31 1.06
C LYS A 78 -4.73 -15.38 -0.01
N PRO A 79 -5.52 -14.47 -0.61
CA PRO A 79 -4.96 -13.49 -1.53
C PRO A 79 -3.95 -12.63 -0.76
N ALA A 80 -2.76 -12.48 -1.33
CA ALA A 80 -1.67 -11.65 -0.78
C ALA A 80 -0.97 -10.84 -1.88
N TRP A 81 -1.51 -10.91 -3.10
CA TRP A 81 -0.92 -10.33 -4.30
C TRP A 81 -2.04 -9.96 -5.29
N GLU A 82 -2.01 -8.71 -5.73
CA GLU A 82 -2.84 -8.21 -6.82
C GLU A 82 -1.98 -7.75 -8.00
N PRO A 83 -2.02 -8.47 -9.13
CA PRO A 83 -1.37 -8.04 -10.35
C PRO A 83 -2.16 -6.91 -11.02
N ILE A 84 -1.44 -5.86 -11.43
CA ILE A 84 -2.00 -4.73 -12.18
C ILE A 84 -1.34 -4.72 -13.56
N CYS A 85 -2.16 -5.03 -14.57
CA CYS A 85 -1.77 -5.01 -15.96
C CYS A 85 -1.92 -3.59 -16.51
N MET A 86 -0.82 -3.01 -16.96
CA MET A 86 -0.82 -1.73 -17.66
C MET A 86 -0.83 -1.97 -19.17
N ALA A 87 -1.81 -1.40 -19.86
CA ALA A 87 -1.92 -1.42 -21.31
C ALA A 87 -2.02 0.01 -21.83
N ARG A 88 -1.60 0.21 -23.08
CA ARG A 88 -1.73 1.47 -23.81
C ARG A 88 -2.26 1.19 -25.20
N LYS A 89 -2.82 2.23 -25.84
CA LYS A 89 -3.20 2.15 -27.25
C LYS A 89 -2.01 1.67 -28.09
N PRO A 90 -2.23 0.82 -29.12
CA PRO A 90 -1.15 0.40 -30.02
C PRO A 90 -0.39 1.60 -30.58
N LEU A 91 0.93 1.46 -30.70
CA LEU A 91 1.77 2.52 -31.23
C LEU A 91 1.54 2.67 -32.73
N ASN A 92 0.92 3.77 -33.13
CA ASN A 92 0.92 4.22 -34.52
C ASN A 92 1.90 5.40 -34.63
N GLY A 93 3.00 5.23 -35.38
CA GLY A 93 4.11 6.19 -35.41
C GLY A 93 4.94 6.16 -34.12
N THR A 94 5.23 7.33 -33.58
CA THR A 94 6.07 7.54 -32.39
C THR A 94 5.25 7.57 -31.09
N VAL A 95 5.94 7.41 -29.96
CA VAL A 95 5.32 7.57 -28.63
C VAL A 95 4.74 8.97 -28.45
N ALA A 96 5.45 10.00 -28.90
CA ALA A 96 5.00 11.39 -28.80
C ALA A 96 3.69 11.62 -29.57
N GLU A 97 3.61 11.14 -30.81
CA GLU A 97 2.40 11.25 -31.63
C GLU A 97 1.20 10.55 -30.97
N ASN A 98 1.38 9.35 -30.43
CA ASN A 98 0.29 8.67 -29.71
C ASN A 98 -0.14 9.43 -28.46
N ILE A 99 0.80 9.93 -27.67
CA ILE A 99 0.47 10.70 -26.46
C ILE A 99 -0.29 11.98 -26.82
N LEU A 100 0.11 12.68 -27.88
CA LEU A 100 -0.57 13.88 -28.34
C LEU A 100 -1.96 13.57 -28.91
N ALA A 101 -2.10 12.47 -29.67
CA ALA A 101 -3.36 12.07 -30.28
C ALA A 101 -4.40 11.60 -29.25
N TYR A 102 -3.98 10.82 -28.24
CA TYR A 102 -4.90 10.21 -27.28
C TYR A 102 -4.92 10.92 -25.91
N GLY A 103 -3.98 11.83 -25.66
CA GLY A 103 -3.86 12.51 -24.37
C GLY A 103 -3.47 11.60 -23.20
N ALA A 104 -3.02 10.37 -23.47
CA ALA A 104 -2.67 9.34 -22.49
C ALA A 104 -1.55 8.43 -23.01
N GLY A 105 -0.85 7.71 -22.12
CA GLY A 105 0.19 6.72 -22.48
C GLY A 105 1.58 6.98 -21.88
N GLY A 106 1.74 8.07 -21.11
CA GLY A 106 2.91 8.33 -20.28
C GLY A 106 2.78 7.77 -18.87
N ILE A 107 3.90 7.66 -18.16
CA ILE A 107 3.97 7.33 -16.74
C ILE A 107 4.61 8.51 -16.01
N ASN A 108 3.92 9.05 -15.01
CA ASN A 108 4.34 10.20 -14.23
C ASN A 108 5.33 9.80 -13.13
N VAL A 109 6.54 9.43 -13.56
CA VAL A 109 7.63 9.03 -12.66
C VAL A 109 7.97 10.14 -11.67
N GLY A 110 8.00 11.40 -12.14
CA GLY A 110 8.39 12.55 -11.32
C GLY A 110 7.49 12.77 -10.11
N ALA A 111 6.18 12.63 -10.26
CA ALA A 111 5.22 12.80 -9.16
C ALA A 111 5.10 11.58 -8.24
N CYS A 112 5.69 10.44 -8.62
CA CYS A 112 5.65 9.18 -7.88
C CYS A 112 7.04 8.75 -7.40
N LYS A 113 8.03 9.65 -7.36
CA LYS A 113 9.32 9.36 -6.76
C LYS A 113 9.16 9.07 -5.27
N ILE A 114 9.94 8.10 -4.77
CA ILE A 114 9.98 7.75 -3.36
C ILE A 114 11.09 8.58 -2.73
N ASP A 115 10.76 9.35 -1.68
CA ASP A 115 11.73 10.19 -1.01
C ASP A 115 12.96 9.38 -0.57
N ALA A 116 14.13 9.95 -0.77
CA ALA A 116 15.36 9.37 -0.27
C ALA A 116 15.59 9.85 1.16
N GLU A 117 15.73 8.92 2.11
CA GLU A 117 16.08 9.24 3.52
C GLU A 117 17.34 10.11 3.65
N LYS A 118 18.23 10.05 2.66
CA LYS A 118 19.42 10.90 2.52
C LYS A 118 19.61 11.28 1.06
N VAL A 119 20.07 12.52 0.83
CA VAL A 119 20.55 12.97 -0.48
C VAL A 119 21.72 12.08 -0.87
N THR A 120 21.51 11.18 -1.83
CA THR A 120 22.56 10.30 -2.34
C THR A 120 22.61 10.45 -3.85
N GLY A 121 23.72 11.02 -4.34
CA GLY A 121 23.99 11.16 -5.76
C GLY A 121 24.48 9.83 -6.33
N TRP A 122 23.84 9.33 -7.39
CA TRP A 122 24.43 8.30 -8.24
C TRP A 122 24.26 8.75 -9.70
N SER A 123 25.37 8.66 -10.45
CA SER A 123 25.62 9.19 -11.80
C SER A 123 26.20 10.62 -11.88
N GLY A 124 27.29 10.75 -12.67
CA GLY A 124 28.12 11.96 -12.84
C GLY A 124 29.58 11.70 -12.50
N ASN A 125 30.53 12.48 -13.05
CA ASN A 125 31.92 12.47 -12.56
C ASN A 125 31.96 13.15 -11.18
N ALA A 126 32.77 12.64 -10.25
CA ALA A 126 33.11 13.31 -9.00
C ALA A 126 33.58 14.75 -9.27
N ALA A 127 33.24 15.68 -8.37
CA ALA A 127 33.89 16.98 -8.30
C ALA A 127 35.41 16.76 -8.20
N GLY A 128 36.23 17.55 -8.92
CA GLY A 128 37.69 17.42 -8.84
C GLY A 128 38.34 16.44 -9.84
N GLY A 129 37.82 16.34 -11.06
CA GLY A 129 38.56 15.75 -12.18
C GLY A 129 38.50 14.22 -12.28
N GLY A 130 37.42 13.58 -11.79
CA GLY A 130 37.19 12.14 -11.97
C GLY A 130 37.77 11.23 -10.88
N THR A 131 38.35 11.81 -9.82
CA THR A 131 38.77 11.07 -8.62
C THR A 131 37.66 11.07 -7.58
N TRP A 132 37.17 9.89 -7.19
CA TRP A 132 36.14 9.74 -6.15
C TRP A 132 36.79 9.66 -4.76
N THR A 133 36.38 10.55 -3.86
CA THR A 133 36.74 10.59 -2.43
C THR A 133 35.46 10.61 -1.59
N ASP A 134 35.56 10.32 -0.29
CA ASP A 134 34.40 10.40 0.62
C ASP A 134 33.81 11.83 0.64
N GLU A 135 34.68 12.84 0.53
CA GLU A 135 34.33 14.27 0.55
C GLU A 135 33.63 14.74 -0.74
N ASN A 136 33.91 14.11 -1.89
CA ASN A 136 33.35 14.54 -3.18
C ASN A 136 32.34 13.56 -3.79
N SER A 137 32.09 12.44 -3.12
CA SER A 137 31.10 11.45 -3.54
C SER A 137 29.69 12.06 -3.52
N GLY A 138 29.07 12.18 -4.70
CA GLY A 138 27.72 12.77 -4.86
C GLY A 138 27.68 14.27 -5.18
N LEU A 139 28.84 14.93 -5.31
CA LEU A 139 28.93 16.34 -5.73
C LEU A 139 28.95 16.50 -7.26
N CYS A 140 28.52 17.66 -7.75
CA CYS A 140 28.66 18.07 -9.15
C CYS A 140 30.08 18.57 -9.45
N LYS A 141 30.39 18.86 -10.72
CA LYS A 141 31.74 19.30 -11.14
C LYS A 141 32.22 20.56 -10.38
N ASP A 142 31.28 21.37 -9.89
CA ASP A 142 31.51 22.63 -9.19
C ASP A 142 31.48 22.48 -7.65
N GLY A 143 31.36 21.25 -7.12
CA GLY A 143 31.39 20.97 -5.68
C GLY A 143 30.05 21.10 -4.95
N GLU A 144 28.96 21.48 -5.64
CA GLU A 144 27.61 21.49 -5.05
C GLU A 144 27.00 20.09 -5.00
N ALA A 145 26.23 19.80 -3.95
CA ALA A 145 25.51 18.54 -3.85
C ALA A 145 24.46 18.45 -4.96
N ARG A 146 24.45 17.33 -5.70
CA ARG A 146 23.36 17.10 -6.66
C ARG A 146 22.07 16.86 -5.87
N PRO A 147 20.98 17.61 -6.14
CA PRO A 147 19.72 17.35 -5.46
C PRO A 147 19.25 15.93 -5.80
N SER A 148 19.08 15.11 -4.76
CA SER A 148 18.47 13.80 -4.92
C SER A 148 16.97 14.00 -5.01
N GLU A 149 16.41 13.85 -6.20
CA GLU A 149 14.96 14.01 -6.41
C GLU A 149 14.15 12.80 -5.92
N GLY A 150 14.73 11.91 -5.12
CA GLY A 150 14.10 10.65 -4.73
C GLY A 150 14.31 9.52 -5.75
N ARG A 151 13.90 8.31 -5.37
CA ARG A 151 14.07 7.07 -6.14
C ARG A 151 12.93 6.91 -7.13
N TYR A 152 13.25 6.26 -8.25
CA TYR A 152 12.21 5.85 -9.20
C TYR A 152 11.20 4.90 -8.52
N PRO A 153 9.90 5.04 -8.83
CA PRO A 153 8.90 4.11 -8.32
C PRO A 153 9.18 2.70 -8.84
N ALA A 154 9.21 1.73 -7.92
CA ALA A 154 9.30 0.32 -8.26
C ALA A 154 7.96 -0.19 -8.82
N ASN A 155 7.99 -1.32 -9.52
CA ASN A 155 6.80 -2.02 -10.00
C ASN A 155 6.14 -2.91 -8.92
N ILE A 156 6.50 -2.71 -7.65
CA ILE A 156 5.94 -3.40 -6.48
C ILE A 156 5.48 -2.35 -5.47
N ILE A 157 4.28 -2.56 -4.94
CA ILE A 157 3.62 -1.81 -3.88
C ILE A 157 3.34 -2.79 -2.74
N THR A 158 3.36 -2.32 -1.50
CA THR A 158 3.14 -3.13 -0.29
C THR A 158 2.04 -2.52 0.58
N ASP A 159 1.58 -3.24 1.60
CA ASP A 159 0.71 -2.68 2.66
C ASP A 159 1.48 -2.37 3.96
N GLY A 160 2.80 -2.55 3.95
CA GLY A 160 3.68 -2.34 5.09
C GLY A 160 3.48 -3.35 6.22
N SER A 161 2.67 -4.40 6.01
CA SER A 161 2.43 -5.42 7.04
C SER A 161 3.72 -6.17 7.38
N ALA A 162 3.83 -6.63 8.64
CA ALA A 162 4.98 -7.39 9.11
C ALA A 162 5.23 -8.66 8.26
N GLU A 163 4.16 -9.31 7.79
CA GLU A 163 4.24 -10.49 6.89
C GLU A 163 4.93 -10.13 5.57
N VAL A 164 4.52 -9.02 4.93
CA VAL A 164 5.15 -8.55 3.69
C VAL A 164 6.57 -8.06 3.97
N ALA A 165 6.80 -7.29 5.02
CA ALA A 165 8.11 -6.76 5.39
C ALA A 165 9.14 -7.88 5.68
N ALA A 166 8.72 -8.99 6.28
CA ALA A 166 9.55 -10.16 6.54
C ALA A 166 9.90 -10.96 5.28
N ALA A 167 9.08 -10.87 4.23
CA ALA A 167 9.38 -11.49 2.93
C ALA A 167 10.47 -10.73 2.16
N PHE A 168 10.73 -9.46 2.50
CA PHE A 168 11.84 -8.70 1.96
C PHE A 168 13.11 -8.96 2.78
N PRO A 169 14.27 -9.21 2.12
CA PRO A 169 15.51 -9.40 2.83
C PRO A 169 15.87 -8.15 3.64
N ASN A 170 16.55 -8.37 4.77
CA ASN A 170 17.29 -7.29 5.41
C ASN A 170 18.38 -6.85 4.45
N ALA A 171 18.24 -5.64 3.93
CA ALA A 171 19.27 -5.05 3.09
C ALA A 171 20.33 -4.47 4.03
N ALA A 172 21.51 -5.10 4.07
CA ALA A 172 22.71 -4.40 4.50
C ALA A 172 22.93 -3.21 3.55
N GLY A 173 23.37 -2.07 4.08
CA GLY A 173 23.75 -0.92 3.24
C GLY A 173 24.66 -1.35 2.09
N ALA A 174 24.52 -0.72 0.93
CA ALA A 174 25.16 -1.13 -0.33
C ALA A 174 26.71 -1.12 -0.32
N GLN A 175 27.35 -0.73 0.79
CA GLN A 175 28.79 -0.82 1.01
C GLN A 175 29.08 -1.63 2.27
N GLY A 176 29.81 -2.75 2.10
CA GLY A 176 30.46 -3.43 3.22
C GLY A 176 31.62 -2.58 3.77
N ARG A 177 31.99 -2.81 5.04
CA ARG A 177 33.09 -2.10 5.71
C ARG A 177 34.37 -2.26 4.91
N VAL A 178 35.02 -1.14 4.57
CA VAL A 178 36.38 -1.14 4.01
C VAL A 178 37.31 -0.68 5.12
N THR A 179 38.20 -1.57 5.56
CA THR A 179 39.13 -1.32 6.67
C THR A 179 40.41 -0.61 6.22
N GLY A 180 40.63 -0.51 4.91
CA GLY A 180 41.87 0.01 4.33
C GLY A 180 43.05 -0.95 4.49
N ARG A 181 42.77 -2.23 4.71
CA ARG A 181 43.79 -3.30 4.77
C ARG A 181 43.62 -4.32 3.66
N GLU A 182 42.58 -4.18 2.86
CA GLU A 182 42.24 -5.06 1.75
C GLU A 182 43.26 -4.90 0.61
N PRO A 183 43.73 -6.00 0.00
CA PRO A 183 44.65 -5.94 -1.14
C PRO A 183 43.94 -5.36 -2.36
N SER A 184 44.55 -4.36 -3.00
CA SER A 184 44.10 -3.83 -4.30
C SER A 184 44.70 -4.66 -5.44
N GLU A 185 43.89 -5.24 -6.32
CA GLU A 185 44.39 -5.86 -7.55
C GLU A 185 44.76 -4.81 -8.62
N THR A 186 45.77 -5.12 -9.42
CA THR A 186 46.16 -4.33 -10.59
C THR A 186 45.16 -4.55 -11.73
N THR A 187 44.48 -3.50 -12.19
CA THR A 187 43.72 -3.55 -13.45
C THR A 187 44.67 -3.43 -14.66
N LYS A 188 44.24 -3.97 -15.81
CA LYS A 188 44.98 -4.27 -17.06
C LYS A 188 46.04 -3.27 -17.60
N SER A 189 46.22 -2.07 -17.06
CA SER A 189 47.11 -1.04 -17.64
C SER A 189 47.91 -0.21 -16.64
N THR A 190 47.94 -0.56 -15.34
CA THR A 190 48.65 0.22 -14.31
C THR A 190 49.72 -0.62 -13.62
N HIS A 191 50.98 -0.17 -13.65
CA HIS A 191 52.10 -0.83 -12.98
C HIS A 191 52.41 -0.12 -11.65
N GLY A 192 52.19 -0.80 -10.51
CA GLY A 192 52.47 -0.30 -9.16
C GLY A 192 51.47 -0.79 -8.10
N LYS A 193 51.85 -0.76 -6.81
CA LYS A 193 50.93 -1.01 -5.69
C LYS A 193 50.04 0.22 -5.49
N TYR A 194 48.71 0.08 -5.58
CA TYR A 194 47.81 1.17 -5.17
C TYR A 194 47.98 1.44 -3.67
N LYS A 195 47.72 2.68 -3.24
CA LYS A 195 47.46 2.95 -1.82
C LYS A 195 46.25 2.12 -1.40
N ALA A 196 46.27 1.66 -0.14
CA ALA A 196 45.11 1.03 0.47
C ALA A 196 43.85 1.85 0.23
N ARG A 197 42.72 1.17 -0.01
CA ARG A 197 41.42 1.85 -0.13
C ARG A 197 41.20 2.71 1.12
N ALA A 198 40.69 3.92 0.95
CA ALA A 198 40.30 4.74 2.09
C ALA A 198 39.29 3.96 2.94
N GLY A 199 39.52 3.94 4.25
CA GLY A 199 38.61 3.26 5.16
C GLY A 199 37.24 3.93 5.09
N SER A 200 36.20 3.15 4.88
CA SER A 200 34.81 3.64 4.88
C SER A 200 33.98 2.75 5.77
N GLU A 201 33.24 3.39 6.69
CA GLU A 201 32.25 2.69 7.49
C GLU A 201 31.06 2.27 6.61
N PRO A 202 30.42 1.12 6.90
CA PRO A 202 29.16 0.76 6.28
C PRO A 202 28.15 1.89 6.45
N ARG A 203 27.30 2.10 5.44
CA ARG A 203 26.16 3.00 5.59
C ARG A 203 25.24 2.45 6.68
N ASP A 204 24.94 3.28 7.67
CA ASP A 204 24.02 2.96 8.76
C ASP A 204 22.57 3.10 8.31
N ASP A 205 22.19 2.31 7.30
CA ASP A 205 20.85 2.24 6.73
C ASP A 205 20.32 0.80 6.79
N SER A 206 20.54 0.11 7.91
CA SER A 206 20.05 -1.26 8.14
C SER A 206 18.52 -1.32 8.27
N GLY A 207 17.89 -2.35 7.69
CA GLY A 207 16.45 -2.57 7.77
C GLY A 207 15.91 -3.42 6.62
N SER A 208 14.61 -3.76 6.67
CA SER A 208 13.94 -4.50 5.59
C SER A 208 13.91 -3.68 4.29
N ALA A 209 14.17 -4.33 3.15
CA ALA A 209 14.12 -3.68 1.84
C ALA A 209 12.73 -3.11 1.49
N VAL A 210 11.68 -3.42 2.26
CA VAL A 210 10.33 -2.85 2.11
C VAL A 210 10.30 -1.32 2.12
N ARG A 211 11.26 -0.67 2.80
CA ARG A 211 11.40 0.81 2.84
C ARG A 211 11.65 1.46 1.48
N PHE A 212 11.98 0.66 0.47
CA PHE A 212 12.22 1.12 -0.90
C PHE A 212 10.98 1.04 -1.80
N PHE A 213 9.84 0.57 -1.28
CA PHE A 213 8.61 0.37 -2.01
C PHE A 213 7.49 1.27 -1.47
N TYR A 214 6.53 1.60 -2.32
CA TYR A 214 5.33 2.32 -1.87
C TYR A 214 4.50 1.41 -0.95
N SER A 215 3.90 1.97 0.11
CA SER A 215 3.18 1.21 1.13
C SER A 215 1.83 1.84 1.48
N ALA A 216 0.73 1.10 1.37
CA ALA A 216 -0.61 1.55 1.74
C ALA A 216 -1.55 0.37 2.08
N LYS A 217 -2.34 0.53 3.14
CA LYS A 217 -3.26 -0.48 3.69
C LYS A 217 -4.65 0.10 3.87
N ALA A 218 -5.68 -0.69 3.56
CA ALA A 218 -7.07 -0.26 3.72
C ALA A 218 -7.41 -0.13 5.21
N ASP A 219 -7.86 1.05 5.63
CA ASP A 219 -8.22 1.34 7.01
C ASP A 219 -9.75 1.54 7.22
N GLY A 220 -10.14 2.03 8.40
CA GLY A 220 -11.55 2.33 8.70
C GLY A 220 -12.12 3.47 7.84
N ASP A 221 -11.28 4.45 7.47
CA ASP A 221 -11.65 5.59 6.65
C ASP A 221 -11.80 5.17 5.18
N ASP A 222 -11.01 4.21 4.72
CA ASP A 222 -11.21 3.57 3.42
C ASP A 222 -12.52 2.79 3.37
N ARG A 223 -12.92 2.14 4.47
CA ARG A 223 -14.14 1.33 4.52
C ARG A 223 -15.42 2.16 4.69
N LEU A 224 -15.39 3.27 5.43
CA LEU A 224 -16.57 4.11 5.73
C LEU A 224 -17.81 3.35 6.26
N GLY A 225 -17.58 2.21 6.92
CA GLY A 225 -18.63 1.30 7.39
C GLY A 225 -19.25 0.42 6.30
N SER A 226 -18.73 0.44 5.08
CA SER A 226 -19.15 -0.46 4.00
C SER A 226 -18.85 -1.92 4.35
N MET A 227 -19.77 -2.80 3.96
CA MET A 227 -19.61 -4.25 4.04
C MET A 227 -18.98 -4.86 2.77
N HIS A 228 -18.54 -4.03 1.83
CA HIS A 228 -17.89 -4.49 0.61
C HIS A 228 -16.65 -5.34 0.95
N PRO A 229 -16.52 -6.55 0.39
CA PRO A 229 -15.52 -7.52 0.83
C PRO A 229 -14.08 -7.10 0.54
N THR A 230 -13.85 -6.29 -0.51
CA THR A 230 -12.52 -6.02 -1.08
C THR A 230 -12.26 -4.53 -1.30
N VAL A 231 -12.57 -3.69 -0.30
CA VAL A 231 -12.28 -2.25 -0.34
C VAL A 231 -10.80 -1.98 -0.59
N LYS A 232 -10.49 -1.18 -1.62
CA LYS A 232 -9.11 -0.77 -1.94
C LYS A 232 -8.67 0.41 -1.06
N PRO A 233 -7.41 0.47 -0.61
CA PRO A 233 -6.90 1.65 0.07
C PRO A 233 -6.93 2.84 -0.89
N VAL A 234 -7.49 3.97 -0.46
CA VAL A 234 -7.53 5.20 -1.26
C VAL A 234 -6.13 5.63 -1.65
N ASP A 235 -5.14 5.45 -0.77
CA ASP A 235 -3.74 5.77 -1.03
C ASP A 235 -3.15 5.00 -2.22
N VAL A 236 -3.43 3.69 -2.35
CA VAL A 236 -3.03 2.92 -3.54
C VAL A 236 -3.68 3.49 -4.79
N MET A 237 -4.97 3.79 -4.72
CA MET A 237 -5.70 4.35 -5.85
C MET A 237 -5.19 5.73 -6.24
N ARG A 238 -4.87 6.60 -5.27
CA ARG A 238 -4.26 7.92 -5.50
C ARG A 238 -2.91 7.80 -6.18
N TRP A 239 -2.06 6.88 -5.72
CA TRP A 239 -0.77 6.62 -6.35
C TRP A 239 -0.92 6.14 -7.79
N LEU A 240 -1.86 5.22 -8.06
CA LEU A 240 -2.14 4.74 -9.42
C LEU A 240 -2.67 5.85 -10.33
N VAL A 241 -3.62 6.66 -9.85
CA VAL A 241 -4.16 7.80 -10.61
C VAL A 241 -3.04 8.79 -10.93
N ARG A 242 -2.26 9.20 -9.93
CA ARG A 242 -1.13 10.11 -10.11
C ARG A 242 -0.11 9.58 -11.12
N LEU A 243 0.12 8.26 -11.11
CA LEU A 243 1.09 7.58 -11.96
C LEU A 243 0.70 7.63 -13.44
N VAL A 244 -0.59 7.53 -13.79
CA VAL A 244 -1.01 7.33 -15.20
C VAL A 244 -1.94 8.41 -15.75
N CYS A 245 -2.59 9.20 -14.90
CA CYS A 245 -3.53 10.24 -15.30
C CYS A 245 -2.91 11.63 -15.08
N ARG A 246 -2.95 12.48 -16.10
CA ARG A 246 -2.57 13.89 -15.93
C ARG A 246 -3.67 14.63 -15.20
N LYS A 247 -3.30 15.72 -14.51
CA LYS A 247 -4.28 16.65 -13.93
C LYS A 247 -5.27 17.15 -15.00
N GLY A 248 -6.55 17.16 -14.65
CA GLY A 248 -7.66 17.43 -15.57
C GLY A 248 -7.94 16.32 -16.59
N GLY A 249 -7.27 15.17 -16.47
CA GLY A 249 -7.63 13.95 -17.21
C GLY A 249 -8.77 13.20 -16.54
N THR A 250 -9.32 12.22 -17.24
CA THR A 250 -10.46 11.42 -16.76
C THR A 250 -10.05 9.97 -16.50
N VAL A 251 -10.45 9.44 -15.34
CA VAL A 251 -10.28 8.03 -14.96
C VAL A 251 -11.62 7.31 -15.11
N LEU A 252 -11.62 6.17 -15.78
CA LEU A 252 -12.79 5.29 -15.88
C LEU A 252 -12.60 4.10 -14.95
N ASP A 253 -13.58 3.84 -14.09
CA ASP A 253 -13.66 2.64 -13.29
C ASP A 253 -14.97 1.89 -13.61
N PRO A 254 -14.90 0.77 -14.36
CA PRO A 254 -16.08 -0.01 -14.70
C PRO A 254 -16.58 -0.90 -13.54
N PHE A 255 -15.82 -1.00 -12.44
CA PHE A 255 -16.11 -1.86 -11.28
C PHE A 255 -15.82 -1.08 -9.98
N ALA A 256 -16.56 0.01 -9.81
CA ALA A 256 -16.21 1.04 -8.83
C ALA A 256 -16.26 0.56 -7.37
N GLY A 257 -17.05 -0.47 -7.05
CA GLY A 257 -17.22 -0.97 -5.70
C GLY A 257 -17.64 0.17 -4.76
N THR A 258 -16.83 0.46 -3.75
CA THR A 258 -17.12 1.55 -2.79
C THR A 258 -16.67 2.94 -3.24
N GLY A 259 -16.18 3.10 -4.48
CA GLY A 259 -15.86 4.41 -5.07
C GLY A 259 -14.50 5.01 -4.70
N THR A 260 -13.56 4.19 -4.24
CA THR A 260 -12.21 4.64 -3.85
C THR A 260 -11.46 5.29 -5.02
N THR A 261 -11.74 4.87 -6.26
CA THR A 261 -11.19 5.47 -7.48
C THR A 261 -11.64 6.92 -7.70
N ALA A 262 -12.92 7.25 -7.46
CA ALA A 262 -13.40 8.62 -7.63
C ALA A 262 -12.84 9.56 -6.57
N GLU A 263 -12.76 9.09 -5.32
CA GLU A 263 -12.10 9.85 -4.27
C GLU A 263 -10.63 10.10 -4.60
N ALA A 264 -9.91 9.08 -5.06
CA ALA A 264 -8.53 9.23 -5.49
C ALA A 264 -8.39 10.22 -6.65
N ALA A 265 -9.23 10.11 -7.68
CA ALA A 265 -9.24 11.03 -8.82
C ALA A 265 -9.46 12.48 -8.38
N PHE A 266 -10.43 12.73 -7.51
CA PHE A 266 -10.71 14.06 -6.98
C PHE A 266 -9.49 14.68 -6.30
N TRP A 267 -8.83 13.94 -5.40
CA TRP A 267 -7.65 14.44 -4.68
C TRP A 267 -6.42 14.64 -5.57
N GLU A 268 -6.31 13.88 -6.66
CA GLU A 268 -5.24 14.05 -7.66
C GLU A 268 -5.59 15.08 -8.74
N GLY A 269 -6.74 15.76 -8.63
CA GLY A 269 -7.18 16.78 -9.58
C GLY A 269 -7.55 16.21 -10.95
N CYS A 270 -8.14 15.01 -10.97
CA CYS A 270 -8.63 14.31 -12.15
C CYS A 270 -10.15 14.14 -12.05
N ASP A 271 -10.81 14.01 -13.20
CA ASP A 271 -12.21 13.61 -13.28
C ASP A 271 -12.33 12.08 -13.16
N ALA A 272 -13.49 11.59 -12.74
CA ALA A 272 -13.78 10.16 -12.70
C ALA A 272 -15.17 9.82 -13.24
N ILE A 273 -15.26 8.71 -13.95
CA ILE A 273 -16.51 8.06 -14.35
C ILE A 273 -16.53 6.70 -13.68
N LEU A 274 -17.54 6.46 -12.83
CA LEU A 274 -17.73 5.21 -12.11
C LEU A 274 -18.91 4.43 -12.67
N ILE A 275 -18.76 3.12 -12.81
CA ILE A 275 -19.84 2.18 -13.11
C ILE A 275 -19.90 1.17 -11.96
N GLU A 276 -21.08 1.02 -11.37
CA GLU A 276 -21.35 0.06 -10.32
C GLU A 276 -22.76 -0.49 -10.49
N ARG A 277 -22.90 -1.82 -10.38
CA ARG A 277 -24.17 -2.52 -10.59
C ARG A 277 -25.00 -2.58 -9.32
N GLU A 278 -24.37 -2.87 -8.18
CA GLU A 278 -25.09 -3.13 -6.93
C GLU A 278 -25.53 -1.81 -6.28
N VAL A 279 -26.82 -1.72 -5.92
CA VAL A 279 -27.43 -0.49 -5.39
C VAL A 279 -26.80 -0.09 -4.06
N GLU A 280 -26.45 -1.06 -3.23
CA GLU A 280 -25.77 -0.86 -1.94
C GLU A 280 -24.40 -0.20 -2.13
N TYR A 281 -23.66 -0.60 -3.17
CA TYR A 281 -22.35 -0.02 -3.46
C TYR A 281 -22.46 1.36 -4.13
N GLN A 282 -23.52 1.59 -4.92
CA GLN A 282 -23.86 2.94 -5.39
C GLN A 282 -24.14 3.90 -4.23
N GLN A 283 -24.83 3.44 -3.18
CA GLN A 283 -25.04 4.23 -1.96
C GLN A 283 -23.74 4.52 -1.23
N ASP A 284 -22.84 3.54 -1.12
CA ASP A 284 -21.49 3.73 -0.56
C ASP A 284 -20.69 4.79 -1.35
N ILE A 285 -20.74 4.74 -2.68
CA ILE A 285 -20.13 5.74 -3.56
C ILE A 285 -20.71 7.13 -3.28
N ALA A 286 -22.04 7.27 -3.26
CA ALA A 286 -22.71 8.54 -3.02
C ALA A 286 -22.34 9.13 -1.65
N LYS A 287 -22.35 8.28 -0.61
CA LYS A 287 -21.92 8.65 0.75
C LYS A 287 -20.47 9.13 0.74
N ARG A 288 -19.54 8.35 0.18
CA ARG A 288 -18.12 8.72 0.07
C ARG A 288 -17.95 10.08 -0.61
N MET A 289 -18.53 10.25 -1.79
CA MET A 289 -18.37 11.48 -2.56
C MET A 289 -19.01 12.69 -1.88
N SER A 290 -20.14 12.52 -1.18
CA SER A 290 -20.73 13.60 -0.39
C SER A 290 -19.76 14.12 0.70
N LEU A 291 -19.03 13.21 1.37
CA LEU A 291 -18.05 13.57 2.39
C LEU A 291 -16.80 14.23 1.79
N VAL A 292 -16.34 13.72 0.64
CA VAL A 292 -15.18 14.28 -0.07
C VAL A 292 -15.48 15.71 -0.54
N LEU A 293 -16.64 15.93 -1.17
CA LEU A 293 -17.05 17.23 -1.70
C LEU A 293 -17.38 18.24 -0.59
N ALA A 294 -17.85 17.79 0.57
CA ALA A 294 -18.10 18.64 1.73
C ALA A 294 -16.82 19.08 2.46
N GLY A 295 -15.65 18.62 2.01
CA GLY A 295 -14.35 19.04 2.50
C GLY A 295 -13.79 18.19 3.65
N PRO A 296 -12.48 18.33 3.93
CA PRO A 296 -11.74 17.44 4.83
C PRO A 296 -12.27 17.46 6.28
N ASP A 297 -12.76 18.61 6.77
CA ASP A 297 -13.29 18.73 8.12
C ASP A 297 -14.61 17.97 8.31
N THR A 298 -15.47 17.98 7.29
CA THR A 298 -16.75 17.26 7.31
C THR A 298 -16.50 15.76 7.24
N LYS A 299 -15.57 15.32 6.38
CA LYS A 299 -15.11 13.94 6.33
C LYS A 299 -14.55 13.47 7.67
N LYS A 300 -13.71 14.28 8.33
CA LYS A 300 -13.13 13.98 9.64
C LYS A 300 -14.18 13.91 10.76
N ARG A 301 -15.27 14.68 10.68
CA ARG A 301 -16.38 14.62 11.64
C ARG A 301 -17.26 13.38 11.48
N ALA A 302 -17.54 12.97 10.24
CA ALA A 302 -18.30 11.74 9.95
C ALA A 302 -17.59 10.45 10.40
N ARG A 303 -16.27 10.53 10.63
CA ARG A 303 -15.43 9.45 11.16
C ARG A 303 -15.66 9.18 12.65
N THR A 304 -15.94 10.22 13.43
CA THR A 304 -16.14 10.07 14.88
C THR A 304 -17.50 9.42 15.09
N LYS A 305 -17.55 8.24 15.73
CA LYS A 305 -18.82 7.71 16.24
C LYS A 305 -19.46 8.84 17.07
N LEU A 306 -20.68 9.24 16.69
CA LEU A 306 -21.49 10.06 17.57
C LEU A 306 -21.75 9.21 18.81
N GLU A 307 -21.17 9.60 19.95
CA GLU A 307 -21.61 9.10 21.25
C GLU A 307 -23.12 9.41 21.33
N PRO A 308 -23.97 8.42 21.64
CA PRO A 308 -25.40 8.69 21.84
C PRO A 308 -25.53 9.79 22.90
N ALA A 309 -26.39 10.77 22.62
CA ALA A 309 -26.61 11.96 23.47
C ALA A 309 -27.29 11.63 24.81
N GLU A 310 -27.21 10.39 25.29
CA GLU A 310 -27.89 9.91 26.50
C GLU A 310 -27.25 10.43 27.79
N ASN A 311 -26.08 11.08 27.72
CA ASN A 311 -25.42 11.70 28.88
C ASN A 311 -24.84 13.11 28.61
N LEU A 312 -25.24 13.77 27.52
CA LEU A 312 -24.82 15.15 27.26
C LEU A 312 -25.85 16.11 27.85
N PRO A 313 -25.45 17.13 28.64
CA PRO A 313 -26.37 18.10 29.19
C PRO A 313 -27.12 18.82 28.07
N LEU A 314 -28.45 18.84 28.17
CA LEU A 314 -29.37 19.33 27.14
C LEU A 314 -29.23 20.85 26.88
N PHE A 315 -28.61 21.59 27.80
CA PHE A 315 -28.24 22.99 27.64
C PHE A 315 -26.86 23.19 28.29
N GLY A 316 -25.88 23.65 27.50
CA GLY A 316 -24.47 23.65 27.88
C GLY A 316 -24.08 24.79 28.82
N GLU A 317 -22.92 24.62 29.45
CA GLU A 317 -21.97 25.69 29.75
C GLU A 317 -20.59 25.03 29.93
N GLU A 318 -19.66 25.42 29.06
CA GLU A 318 -18.22 25.06 29.04
C GLU A 318 -17.84 23.57 28.97
N THR A 319 -17.31 23.11 27.83
CA THR A 319 -16.32 22.00 27.84
C THR A 319 -15.47 21.99 26.57
N VAL A 320 -14.25 22.51 26.77
CA VAL A 320 -12.94 21.97 26.37
C VAL A 320 -12.94 20.95 25.22
N ALA A 321 -12.25 21.32 24.14
CA ALA A 321 -11.85 20.42 23.07
C ALA A 321 -11.02 19.25 23.62
N HIS A 322 -11.67 18.09 23.80
CA HIS A 322 -10.95 16.82 23.96
C HIS A 322 -10.54 16.30 22.59
N VAL A 323 -9.35 16.73 22.15
CA VAL A 323 -8.59 16.01 21.12
C VAL A 323 -7.98 14.78 21.81
N ALA A 324 -8.59 13.61 21.62
CA ALA A 324 -7.96 12.35 22.01
C ALA A 324 -6.92 11.94 20.97
N LYS A 325 -5.74 11.56 21.47
CA LYS A 325 -4.54 11.09 20.76
C LYS A 325 -4.80 9.81 19.96
#